data_AF-D2TS21-F1
#
_entry.id   AF-D2TS21-F1
#
_cell.length_a   1.000
_cell.length_b   1.000
_cell.length_c   1.000
_cell.angle_alpha   90.00
_cell.angle_beta   90.00
_cell.angle_gamma   90.00
#
_symmetry.space_group_name_H-M   'P 1'
#
loop_
_entity.id
_entity.type
_entity.pdbx_description
1 polymer ?
#
loop_
_entity_poly.entity_id
_entity_poly.type
_entity_poly.pdbx_seq_one_letter_code
_entity_poly.pdbx_strand_id
1 'polypeptide(L)'
;MKKGLMIFTLLATAFSGLAHADDAAIRQSLTKLGVQSTDIQPAPVAGMKTVMTNSGVLYVTEDGKHIIQGPMYDVSGASPVNVTNQLLMKNLNALEKEMIVYKAPQEKHVITVFTDITCGYCHKLHEEMKDYNALGITVRYLAFPRQGLESQAEKDMKSIWCAKDKNKAFDDAMAGKGVQAATCDIDIANHYALGVQFGVSGTPAMVLSNGYVVPGYQGPKELKAFLDAHQKQTSGK
;
A
#
# COMPACT_ATOMS: atom_id res chain seq x y z
N MET A 1 50.72 18.87 -53.52
CA MET A 1 51.12 19.53 -52.25
C MET A 1 50.12 20.65 -52.02
N LYS A 2 49.31 20.78 -50.98
CA LYS A 2 49.20 20.20 -49.63
C LYS A 2 47.71 20.04 -49.29
N LYS A 3 47.41 19.01 -48.49
CA LYS A 3 46.12 18.71 -47.85
C LYS A 3 45.97 19.55 -46.56
N GLY A 4 44.73 19.74 -46.09
CA GLY A 4 44.41 20.22 -44.73
C GLY A 4 42.93 20.63 -44.64
N LEU A 5 41.99 19.70 -44.65
CA LEU A 5 41.43 18.96 -43.50
C LEU A 5 40.62 19.86 -42.54
N MET A 6 39.30 19.84 -42.76
CA MET A 6 38.25 20.29 -41.82
C MET A 6 38.33 19.49 -40.51
N ILE A 7 38.21 20.16 -39.37
CA ILE A 7 37.91 19.51 -38.08
C ILE A 7 36.58 20.07 -37.59
N PHE A 8 35.55 19.23 -37.69
CA PHE A 8 34.23 19.41 -37.13
C PHE A 8 34.27 18.83 -35.71
N THR A 9 34.24 19.68 -34.69
CA THR A 9 34.27 19.24 -33.29
C THR A 9 32.89 18.69 -32.91
N LEU A 10 32.75 17.36 -32.92
CA LEU A 10 31.60 16.65 -32.37
C LEU A 10 31.58 16.83 -30.85
N LEU A 11 30.68 17.66 -30.33
CA LEU A 11 30.39 17.72 -28.90
C LEU A 11 29.48 16.52 -28.57
N ALA A 12 30.09 15.41 -28.14
CA ALA A 12 29.36 14.24 -27.67
C ALA A 12 28.76 14.52 -26.29
N THR A 13 27.45 14.82 -26.25
CA THR A 13 26.66 14.82 -25.01
C THR A 13 26.46 13.38 -24.54
N ALA A 14 27.36 12.89 -23.69
CA ALA A 14 27.16 11.68 -22.91
C ALA A 14 26.42 12.05 -21.61
N PHE A 15 25.09 11.94 -21.63
CA PHE A 15 24.24 12.09 -20.45
C PHE A 15 23.42 10.82 -20.23
N SER A 16 24.12 9.70 -19.98
CA SER A 16 23.47 8.42 -19.72
C SER A 16 24.32 7.64 -18.71
N GLY A 17 24.11 7.86 -17.40
CA GLY A 17 24.86 7.08 -16.40
C GLY A 17 24.56 7.31 -14.91
N LEU A 18 23.95 8.43 -14.50
CA LEU A 18 23.83 8.73 -13.06
C LEU A 18 22.75 7.91 -12.34
N ALA A 19 21.72 7.41 -13.03
CA ALA A 19 20.57 6.80 -12.34
C ALA A 19 20.84 5.41 -11.71
N HIS A 20 21.91 4.70 -12.10
CA HIS A 20 22.15 3.32 -11.64
C HIS A 20 23.27 3.15 -10.61
N ALA A 21 24.20 4.11 -10.48
CA ALA A 21 25.29 4.02 -9.50
C ALA A 21 24.81 4.29 -8.07
N ASP A 22 23.79 5.15 -7.91
CA ASP A 22 23.33 5.62 -6.61
C ASP A 22 22.49 4.58 -5.85
N ASP A 23 21.70 3.77 -6.57
CA ASP A 23 20.89 2.71 -5.96
C ASP A 23 21.75 1.63 -5.29
N ALA A 24 22.95 1.36 -5.82
CA ALA A 24 23.86 0.37 -5.24
C ALA A 24 24.38 0.82 -3.86
N ALA A 25 24.72 2.11 -3.71
CA ALA A 25 25.14 2.69 -2.44
C ALA A 25 24.02 2.60 -1.40
N ILE A 26 22.79 2.93 -1.79
CA ILE A 26 21.60 2.81 -0.93
C ILE A 26 21.40 1.35 -0.48
N ARG A 27 21.41 0.38 -1.41
CA ARG A 27 21.26 -1.04 -1.08
C ARG A 27 22.34 -1.52 -0.12
N GLN A 28 23.59 -1.11 -0.34
CA GLN A 28 24.71 -1.47 0.53
C GLN A 28 24.51 -0.91 1.95
N SER A 29 24.11 0.35 2.08
CA SER A 29 23.82 0.97 3.38
C SER A 29 22.69 0.25 4.10
N LEU A 30 21.57 -0.05 3.42
CA LEU A 30 20.43 -0.75 4.03
C LEU A 30 20.76 -2.19 4.43
N THR A 31 21.55 -2.89 3.62
CA THR A 31 21.99 -4.26 3.93
C THR A 31 22.82 -4.31 5.22
N LYS A 32 23.70 -3.31 5.44
CA LYS A 32 24.46 -3.18 6.70
C LYS A 32 23.58 -2.98 7.93
N LEU A 33 22.38 -2.42 7.75
CA LEU A 33 21.38 -2.23 8.80
C LEU A 33 20.43 -3.43 8.93
N GLY A 34 20.61 -4.50 8.15
CA GLY A 34 19.71 -5.64 8.12
C GLY A 34 18.36 -5.34 7.45
N VAL A 35 18.25 -4.24 6.70
CA VAL A 35 17.02 -3.82 6.03
C VAL A 35 17.05 -4.29 4.58
N GLN A 36 16.07 -5.10 4.19
CA GLN A 36 15.87 -5.47 2.79
C GLN A 36 14.97 -4.44 2.10
N SER A 37 15.49 -3.86 1.01
CA SER A 37 14.71 -2.98 0.12
C SER A 37 14.00 -3.81 -0.95
N THR A 38 12.71 -3.59 -1.14
CA THR A 38 11.92 -4.23 -2.20
C THR A 38 11.93 -3.42 -3.48
N ASP A 39 11.96 -2.09 -3.37
CA ASP A 39 11.92 -1.18 -4.51
C ASP A 39 12.62 0.15 -4.18
N ILE A 40 13.27 0.77 -5.17
CA ILE A 40 13.92 2.08 -5.06
C ILE A 40 13.41 2.94 -6.21
N GLN A 41 12.79 4.06 -5.87
CA GLN A 41 12.17 4.98 -6.82
C GLN A 41 12.67 6.41 -6.58
N PRO A 42 12.65 7.31 -7.58
CA PRO A 42 12.90 8.73 -7.36
C PRO A 42 11.97 9.31 -6.28
N ALA A 43 12.47 10.21 -5.44
CA ALA A 43 11.64 11.01 -4.56
C ALA A 43 11.30 12.37 -5.22
N PRO A 44 10.21 13.05 -4.81
CA PRO A 44 9.92 14.42 -5.23
C PRO A 44 10.96 15.46 -4.76
N VAL A 45 11.78 15.11 -3.76
CA VAL A 45 12.85 15.96 -3.24
C VAL A 45 14.17 15.59 -3.92
N ALA A 46 14.83 16.59 -4.54
CA ALA A 46 16.10 16.41 -5.22
C ALA A 46 17.19 15.85 -4.27
N GLY A 47 18.01 14.93 -4.77
CA GLY A 47 19.05 14.26 -3.99
C GLY A 47 18.54 13.17 -3.05
N MET A 48 17.25 12.81 -3.12
CA MET A 48 16.65 11.73 -2.34
C MET A 48 15.97 10.67 -3.22
N LYS A 49 15.92 9.44 -2.71
CA LYS A 49 15.18 8.30 -3.26
C LYS A 49 14.13 7.84 -2.26
N THR A 50 13.00 7.38 -2.77
CA THR A 50 11.97 6.67 -2.01
C THR A 50 12.33 5.19 -2.03
N VAL A 51 12.57 4.60 -0.86
CA VAL A 51 12.94 3.19 -0.71
C VAL A 51 11.85 2.46 0.04
N MET A 52 11.22 1.49 -0.62
CA MET A 52 10.21 0.63 -0.01
C MET A 52 10.92 -0.55 0.66
N THR A 53 10.52 -0.84 1.90
CA THR A 53 11.05 -1.94 2.69
C THR A 53 9.90 -2.70 3.35
N ASN A 54 10.18 -3.86 3.92
CA ASN A 54 9.19 -4.64 4.68
C ASN A 54 8.81 -3.97 6.02
N SER A 55 9.57 -2.96 6.45
CA SER A 55 9.37 -2.23 7.71
C SER A 55 8.85 -0.80 7.50
N GLY A 56 8.41 -0.47 6.28
CA GLY A 56 7.89 0.85 5.92
C GLY A 56 8.66 1.50 4.78
N VAL A 57 8.30 2.75 4.48
CA VAL A 57 8.98 3.55 3.45
C VAL A 57 10.03 4.46 4.07
N LEU A 58 11.22 4.45 3.49
CA LEU A 58 12.35 5.30 3.86
C LEU A 58 12.64 6.29 2.73
N TYR A 59 13.08 7.48 3.10
CA TYR A 59 13.66 8.46 2.20
C TYR A 59 15.16 8.51 2.45
N VAL A 60 15.94 8.14 1.44
CA VAL A 60 17.40 7.98 1.57
C VAL A 60 18.08 8.95 0.61
N THR A 61 19.14 9.63 1.06
CA THR A 61 19.95 10.45 0.15
C THR A 61 20.59 9.57 -0.92
N GLU A 62 20.84 10.11 -2.12
CA GLU A 62 21.42 9.34 -3.24
C GLU A 62 22.78 8.71 -2.89
N ASP A 63 23.54 9.34 -1.99
CA ASP A 63 24.81 8.81 -1.48
C ASP A 63 24.66 7.72 -0.38
N GLY A 64 23.43 7.37 -0.02
CA GLY A 64 23.11 6.32 0.96
C GLY A 64 23.49 6.63 2.41
N LYS A 65 23.83 7.90 2.74
CA LYS A 65 24.36 8.26 4.08
C LYS A 65 23.30 8.70 5.08
N HIS A 66 22.19 9.26 4.62
CA HIS A 66 21.13 9.76 5.50
C HIS A 66 19.81 9.07 5.17
N ILE A 67 19.08 8.71 6.22
CA ILE A 67 17.79 8.04 6.14
C ILE A 67 16.78 8.85 6.96
N ILE A 68 15.62 9.11 6.36
CA ILE A 68 14.46 9.74 7.01
C ILE A 68 13.29 8.78 6.86
N GLN A 69 12.60 8.48 7.96
CA GLN A 69 11.38 7.66 7.89
C GLN A 69 10.25 8.47 7.23
N GLY A 70 9.50 7.82 6.34
CA GLY A 70 8.29 8.42 5.79
C GLY A 70 7.14 8.56 6.81
N PRO A 71 5.99 9.09 6.39
CA PRO A 71 5.69 9.51 5.02
C PRO A 71 6.20 10.92 4.68
N MET A 72 6.30 11.21 3.38
CA MET A 72 6.52 12.54 2.84
C MET A 72 5.17 13.14 2.42
N TYR A 73 4.99 14.42 2.72
CA TYR A 73 3.84 15.19 2.30
C TYR A 73 4.26 16.29 1.33
N ASP A 74 3.51 16.43 0.24
CA ASP A 74 3.50 17.63 -0.58
C ASP A 74 2.48 18.61 0.03
N VAL A 75 2.97 19.78 0.42
CA VAL A 75 2.17 20.86 1.05
C VAL A 75 2.09 22.10 0.17
N SER A 76 2.43 22.00 -1.11
CA SER A 76 2.38 23.10 -2.07
C SER A 76 0.96 23.47 -2.51
N GLY A 77 0.01 22.54 -2.37
CA GLY A 77 -1.39 22.70 -2.75
C GLY A 77 -2.29 23.21 -1.61
N ALA A 78 -3.60 23.23 -1.85
CA ALA A 78 -4.61 23.66 -0.88
C ALA A 78 -4.71 22.76 0.37
N SER A 79 -4.31 21.50 0.24
CA SER A 79 -4.30 20.51 1.32
C SER A 79 -3.03 19.66 1.24
N PRO A 80 -2.47 19.21 2.37
CA PRO A 80 -1.35 18.27 2.37
C PRO A 80 -1.69 16.96 1.66
N VAL A 81 -0.80 16.49 0.79
CA VAL A 81 -0.93 15.24 0.05
C VAL A 81 0.18 14.29 0.48
N ASN A 82 -0.18 13.11 0.99
CA ASN A 82 0.79 12.07 1.31
C ASN A 82 1.28 11.40 0.01
N VAL A 83 2.42 11.86 -0.51
CA VAL A 83 3.01 11.36 -1.76
C VAL A 83 3.57 9.94 -1.61
N THR A 84 3.93 9.53 -0.39
CA THR A 84 4.30 8.14 -0.10
C THR A 84 3.14 7.20 -0.41
N ASN A 85 1.96 7.49 0.13
CA ASN A 85 0.80 6.63 -0.04
C ASN A 85 0.28 6.62 -1.47
N GLN A 86 0.35 7.76 -2.18
CA GLN A 86 0.00 7.80 -3.60
C GLN A 86 0.89 6.86 -4.44
N LEU A 87 2.19 6.81 -4.15
CA LEU A 87 3.10 5.87 -4.80
C LEU A 87 2.73 4.41 -4.49
N LEU A 88 2.38 4.11 -3.24
CA LEU A 88 1.98 2.77 -2.80
C LEU A 88 0.66 2.29 -3.42
N MET A 89 -0.18 3.17 -3.96
CA MET A 89 -1.40 2.77 -4.66
C MET A 89 -1.11 1.86 -5.85
N LYS A 90 0.05 2.02 -6.51
CA LYS A 90 0.49 1.09 -7.57
C LYS A 90 0.63 -0.35 -7.03
N ASN A 91 1.24 -0.49 -5.85
CA ASN A 91 1.45 -1.78 -5.21
C ASN A 91 0.12 -2.36 -4.71
N LEU A 92 -0.76 -1.51 -4.17
CA LEU A 92 -2.10 -1.91 -3.76
C LEU A 92 -2.94 -2.42 -4.93
N ASN A 93 -2.88 -1.75 -6.08
CA ASN A 93 -3.58 -2.17 -7.28
C ASN A 93 -3.00 -3.46 -7.87
N ALA A 94 -1.70 -3.73 -7.69
CA ALA A 94 -1.10 -5.00 -8.10
C ALA A 94 -1.69 -6.21 -7.35
N LEU A 95 -2.19 -6.01 -6.13
CA LEU A 95 -2.84 -7.03 -5.30
C LEU A 95 -4.35 -7.16 -5.53
N GLU A 96 -4.94 -6.46 -6.50
CA GLU A 96 -6.40 -6.44 -6.71
C GLU A 96 -7.00 -7.84 -6.89
N LYS A 97 -6.28 -8.75 -7.56
CA LYS A 97 -6.69 -10.15 -7.77
C LYS A 97 -6.69 -10.99 -6.49
N GLU A 98 -5.97 -10.55 -5.47
CA GLU A 98 -5.84 -11.24 -4.20
C GLU A 98 -6.93 -10.80 -3.21
N MET A 99 -7.53 -9.63 -3.41
CA MET A 99 -8.53 -9.04 -2.51
C MET A 99 -9.81 -9.88 -2.41
N ILE A 100 -10.43 -9.86 -1.22
CA ILE A 100 -11.80 -10.35 -1.02
C ILE A 100 -12.75 -9.16 -1.17
N VAL A 101 -13.61 -9.17 -2.18
CA VAL A 101 -14.40 -8.00 -2.57
C VAL A 101 -15.87 -8.20 -2.25
N TYR A 102 -16.43 -7.28 -1.47
CA TYR A 102 -17.85 -7.15 -1.19
C TYR A 102 -18.37 -5.91 -1.92
N LYS A 103 -18.90 -6.12 -3.11
CA LYS A 103 -19.27 -5.06 -4.04
C LYS A 103 -20.63 -4.46 -3.70
N ALA A 104 -20.70 -3.13 -3.65
CA ALA A 104 -21.96 -2.41 -3.56
C ALA A 104 -22.76 -2.52 -4.87
N PRO A 105 -24.09 -2.73 -4.83
CA PRO A 105 -24.93 -2.76 -6.04
C PRO A 105 -24.90 -1.43 -6.82
N GLN A 106 -24.85 -0.31 -6.10
CA GLN A 106 -24.75 1.05 -6.66
C GLN A 106 -23.48 1.70 -6.12
N GLU A 107 -22.34 1.31 -6.68
CA GLU A 107 -21.01 1.72 -6.22
C GLU A 107 -20.82 3.23 -6.35
N LYS A 108 -20.54 3.88 -5.21
CA LYS A 108 -20.21 5.30 -5.08
C LYS A 108 -18.78 5.49 -4.59
N HIS A 109 -18.34 4.60 -3.70
CA HIS A 109 -17.02 4.62 -3.08
C HIS A 109 -16.42 3.22 -3.06
N VAL A 110 -15.09 3.14 -3.18
CA VAL A 110 -14.33 1.90 -3.03
C VAL A 110 -13.27 2.14 -1.97
N ILE A 111 -13.22 1.26 -0.97
CA ILE A 111 -12.18 1.26 0.07
C ILE A 111 -11.47 -0.08 0.10
N THR A 112 -10.17 -0.05 0.38
CA THR A 112 -9.40 -1.25 0.71
C THR A 112 -9.15 -1.31 2.20
N VAL A 113 -9.53 -2.40 2.84
CA VAL A 113 -9.45 -2.55 4.29
C VAL A 113 -8.41 -3.61 4.64
N PHE A 114 -7.38 -3.20 5.37
CA PHE A 114 -6.49 -4.11 6.06
C PHE A 114 -7.22 -4.66 7.29
N THR A 115 -7.51 -5.95 7.28
CA THR A 115 -8.37 -6.63 8.27
C THR A 115 -7.65 -7.78 8.96
N ASP A 116 -8.10 -8.11 10.17
CA ASP A 116 -7.62 -9.24 10.95
C ASP A 116 -8.84 -9.99 11.50
N ILE A 117 -8.96 -11.29 11.21
CA ILE A 117 -10.09 -12.12 11.65
C ILE A 117 -10.13 -12.33 13.17
N THR A 118 -9.12 -11.88 13.91
CA THR A 118 -9.08 -11.92 15.39
C THR A 118 -9.40 -10.55 16.01
N CYS A 119 -9.73 -9.54 15.20
CA CYS A 119 -9.99 -8.18 15.66
C CYS A 119 -11.49 -7.92 15.83
N GLY A 120 -11.92 -7.57 17.06
CA GLY A 120 -13.33 -7.28 17.36
C GLY A 120 -13.96 -6.19 16.47
N TYR A 121 -13.22 -5.13 16.14
CA TYR A 121 -13.73 -4.10 15.22
C TYR A 121 -13.77 -4.55 13.76
N CYS A 122 -12.94 -5.53 13.37
CA CYS A 122 -13.05 -6.16 12.05
C CYS A 122 -14.31 -7.04 11.97
N HIS A 123 -14.66 -7.75 13.06
CA HIS A 123 -15.95 -8.46 13.16
C HIS A 123 -17.10 -7.48 13.01
N LYS A 124 -17.10 -6.40 13.79
CA LYS A 124 -18.14 -5.37 13.71
C LYS A 124 -18.29 -4.78 12.29
N LEU A 125 -17.18 -4.44 11.64
CA LEU A 125 -17.20 -3.94 10.26
C LEU A 125 -17.81 -4.97 9.30
N HIS A 126 -17.45 -6.24 9.45
CA HIS A 126 -17.94 -7.30 8.57
C HIS A 126 -19.43 -7.64 8.79
N GLU A 127 -19.91 -7.62 10.04
CA GLU A 127 -21.33 -7.79 10.38
C GLU A 127 -22.21 -6.73 9.69
N GLU A 128 -21.68 -5.52 9.54
CA GLU A 128 -22.35 -4.39 8.91
C GLU A 128 -22.12 -4.31 7.38
N MET A 129 -21.52 -5.33 6.75
CA MET A 129 -21.14 -5.31 5.33
C MET A 129 -22.29 -4.93 4.39
N LYS A 130 -23.49 -5.45 4.67
CA LYS A 130 -24.69 -5.13 3.88
C LYS A 130 -25.06 -3.66 3.96
N ASP A 131 -24.87 -3.02 5.11
CA ASP A 131 -25.17 -1.61 5.31
C ASP A 131 -24.17 -0.70 4.57
N TYR A 132 -22.88 -1.06 4.58
CA TYR A 132 -21.88 -0.38 3.75
C TYR A 132 -22.25 -0.49 2.26
N ASN A 133 -22.55 -1.70 1.78
CA ASN A 133 -22.90 -1.95 0.39
C ASN A 133 -24.20 -1.23 -0.02
N ALA A 134 -25.21 -1.19 0.85
CA ALA A 134 -26.45 -0.44 0.61
C ALA A 134 -26.22 1.07 0.49
N LEU A 135 -25.22 1.61 1.18
CA LEU A 135 -24.80 3.02 1.07
C LEU A 135 -23.90 3.30 -0.14
N GLY A 136 -23.61 2.31 -0.96
CA GLY A 136 -22.77 2.43 -2.15
C GLY A 136 -21.27 2.29 -1.87
N ILE A 137 -20.88 1.70 -0.75
CA ILE A 137 -19.47 1.49 -0.39
C ILE A 137 -19.09 0.05 -0.71
N THR A 138 -18.20 -0.12 -1.67
CA THR A 138 -17.53 -1.40 -1.96
C THR A 138 -16.33 -1.56 -1.02
N VAL A 139 -16.26 -2.70 -0.35
CA VAL A 139 -15.16 -3.05 0.57
C VAL A 139 -14.29 -4.12 -0.08
N ARG A 140 -12.97 -3.88 -0.12
CA ARG A 140 -11.96 -4.84 -0.59
C ARG A 140 -11.04 -5.19 0.56
N TYR A 141 -10.99 -6.43 1.01
CA TYR A 141 -10.10 -6.82 2.09
C TYR A 141 -8.70 -7.22 1.61
N LEU A 142 -7.69 -6.84 2.39
CA LEU A 142 -6.37 -7.44 2.43
C LEU A 142 -6.08 -7.90 3.86
N ALA A 143 -5.36 -9.01 4.00
CA ALA A 143 -5.06 -9.58 5.31
C ALA A 143 -3.95 -8.79 6.02
N PHE A 144 -4.13 -8.53 7.32
CA PHE A 144 -3.14 -7.86 8.16
C PHE A 144 -3.13 -8.51 9.56
N PRO A 145 -2.38 -9.61 9.76
CA PRO A 145 -2.31 -10.27 11.06
C PRO A 145 -1.56 -9.38 12.07
N ARG A 146 -2.27 -8.76 13.02
CA ARG A 146 -1.67 -7.82 13.99
C ARG A 146 -0.60 -8.47 14.88
N GLN A 147 -0.69 -9.78 15.06
CA GLN A 147 0.24 -10.59 15.84
C GLN A 147 1.48 -11.01 15.03
N GLY A 148 1.62 -10.55 13.78
CA GLY A 148 2.73 -10.84 12.90
C GLY A 148 2.54 -12.11 12.05
N LEU A 149 3.52 -12.36 11.18
CA LEU A 149 3.45 -13.38 10.13
C LEU A 149 3.57 -14.83 10.64
N GLU A 150 4.02 -15.04 11.87
CA GLU A 150 4.12 -16.38 12.46
C GLU A 150 2.88 -16.76 13.28
N SER A 151 1.90 -15.85 13.37
CA SER A 151 0.72 -16.02 14.20
C SER A 151 -0.28 -17.03 13.64
N GLN A 152 -1.16 -17.56 14.50
CA GLN A 152 -2.27 -18.39 14.05
C GLN A 152 -3.23 -17.62 13.13
N ALA A 153 -3.41 -16.32 13.39
CA ALA A 153 -4.23 -15.44 12.56
C ALA A 153 -3.73 -15.37 11.10
N GLU A 154 -2.41 -15.35 10.90
CA GLU A 154 -1.82 -15.42 9.55
C GLU A 154 -2.20 -16.73 8.86
N LYS A 155 -1.99 -17.88 9.52
CA LYS A 155 -2.25 -19.21 8.94
C LYS A 155 -3.72 -19.40 8.57
N ASP A 156 -4.62 -18.93 9.43
CA ASP A 156 -6.05 -18.99 9.21
C ASP A 156 -6.46 -18.05 8.05
N MET A 157 -5.95 -16.82 8.02
CA MET A 157 -6.22 -15.90 6.90
C MET A 157 -5.63 -16.40 5.57
N LYS A 158 -4.45 -17.01 5.58
CA LYS A 158 -3.87 -17.68 4.40
C LYS A 158 -4.82 -18.73 3.85
N SER A 159 -5.41 -19.55 4.72
CA SER A 159 -6.40 -20.55 4.32
C SER A 159 -7.67 -19.93 3.74
N ILE A 160 -8.18 -18.85 4.35
CA ILE A 160 -9.33 -18.10 3.80
C ILE A 160 -9.02 -17.53 2.41
N TRP A 161 -7.85 -16.91 2.23
CA TRP A 161 -7.43 -16.32 0.95
C TRP A 161 -7.17 -17.39 -0.12
N CYS A 162 -6.85 -18.62 0.28
CA CYS A 162 -6.69 -19.75 -0.63
C CYS A 162 -7.97 -20.57 -0.84
N ALA A 163 -9.08 -20.21 -0.19
CA ALA A 163 -10.34 -20.89 -0.41
C ALA A 163 -10.85 -20.67 -1.84
N LYS A 164 -11.55 -21.68 -2.37
CA LYS A 164 -12.21 -21.58 -3.68
C LYS A 164 -13.21 -20.43 -3.75
N ASP A 165 -13.92 -20.20 -2.64
CA ASP A 165 -14.81 -19.06 -2.43
C ASP A 165 -14.30 -18.28 -1.22
N LYS A 166 -13.48 -17.25 -1.47
CA LYS A 166 -12.86 -16.45 -0.42
C LYS A 166 -13.91 -15.68 0.39
N ASN A 167 -14.96 -15.16 -0.25
CA ASN A 167 -16.04 -14.44 0.42
C ASN A 167 -16.74 -15.35 1.42
N LYS A 168 -17.16 -16.54 0.98
CA LYS A 168 -17.80 -17.52 1.87
C LYS A 168 -16.88 -17.94 3.03
N ALA A 169 -15.61 -18.22 2.75
CA ALA A 169 -14.66 -18.61 3.78
C ALA A 169 -14.43 -17.49 4.81
N PHE A 170 -14.37 -16.23 4.36
CA PHE A 170 -14.27 -15.07 5.24
C PHE A 170 -15.55 -14.89 6.07
N ASP A 171 -16.73 -14.95 5.45
CA ASP A 171 -18.02 -14.87 6.15
C ASP A 171 -18.14 -15.94 7.26
N ASP A 172 -17.77 -17.19 6.92
CA ASP A 172 -17.84 -18.31 7.87
C ASP A 172 -16.83 -18.14 9.02
N ALA A 173 -15.62 -17.65 8.75
CA ALA A 173 -14.62 -17.34 9.78
C ALA A 173 -15.08 -16.22 10.72
N MET A 174 -15.60 -15.11 10.17
CA MET A 174 -16.07 -13.96 10.94
C MET A 174 -17.33 -14.29 11.76
N ALA A 175 -18.11 -15.28 11.35
CA ALA A 175 -19.25 -15.84 12.08
C ALA A 175 -18.86 -16.92 13.11
N GLY A 176 -17.56 -17.22 13.29
CA GLY A 176 -17.08 -18.19 14.27
C GLY A 176 -17.24 -19.66 13.88
N LYS A 177 -17.47 -19.97 12.60
CA LYS A 177 -17.63 -21.36 12.12
C LYS A 177 -16.30 -22.08 11.85
N GLY A 178 -15.18 -21.42 12.13
CA GLY A 178 -13.83 -21.94 11.92
C GLY A 178 -13.34 -21.79 10.47
N VAL A 179 -12.08 -22.14 10.26
CA VAL A 179 -11.39 -22.02 8.96
C VAL A 179 -11.00 -23.40 8.46
N GLN A 180 -11.37 -23.69 7.21
CA GLN A 180 -10.90 -24.90 6.52
C GLN A 180 -9.50 -24.67 5.97
N ALA A 181 -8.56 -25.55 6.29
CA ALA A 181 -7.19 -25.45 5.82
C ALA A 181 -7.13 -25.49 4.28
N ALA A 182 -6.43 -24.53 3.69
CA ALA A 182 -6.19 -24.44 2.26
C ALA A 182 -4.84 -23.78 1.98
N THR A 183 -4.22 -24.15 0.85
CA THR A 183 -2.94 -23.59 0.41
C THR A 183 -3.01 -23.21 -1.06
N CYS A 184 -2.25 -22.18 -1.43
CA CYS A 184 -2.16 -21.58 -2.75
C CYS A 184 -0.96 -20.61 -2.78
N ASP A 185 -0.72 -19.94 -3.90
CA ASP A 185 0.45 -19.08 -4.09
C ASP A 185 0.35 -17.68 -3.45
N ILE A 186 -0.82 -17.27 -2.95
CA ILE A 186 -1.05 -15.94 -2.35
C ILE A 186 -0.21 -15.77 -1.09
N ASP A 187 0.75 -14.85 -1.06
CA ASP A 187 1.60 -14.63 0.11
C ASP A 187 1.04 -13.50 0.99
N ILE A 188 0.57 -13.84 2.20
CA ILE A 188 0.03 -12.88 3.17
C ILE A 188 1.11 -11.90 3.64
N ALA A 189 2.40 -12.26 3.55
CA ALA A 189 3.49 -11.33 3.84
C ALA A 189 3.47 -10.09 2.93
N ASN A 190 3.04 -10.23 1.66
CA ASN A 190 2.90 -9.10 0.74
C ASN A 190 1.80 -8.15 1.18
N HIS A 191 0.66 -8.68 1.65
CA HIS A 191 -0.43 -7.87 2.20
C HIS A 191 0.04 -7.12 3.46
N TYR A 192 0.67 -7.84 4.38
CA TYR A 192 1.15 -7.28 5.64
C TYR A 192 2.20 -6.19 5.41
N ALA A 193 3.22 -6.46 4.59
CA ALA A 193 4.26 -5.49 4.26
C ALA A 193 3.69 -4.23 3.61
N LEU A 194 2.72 -4.37 2.70
CA LEU A 194 2.04 -3.22 2.12
C LEU A 194 1.27 -2.41 3.17
N GLY A 195 0.58 -3.07 4.10
CA GLY A 195 -0.08 -2.40 5.22
C GLY A 195 0.92 -1.60 6.08
N VAL A 196 2.07 -2.20 6.40
CA VAL A 196 3.16 -1.51 7.14
C VAL A 196 3.67 -0.30 6.36
N GLN A 197 3.82 -0.42 5.03
CA GLN A 197 4.22 0.70 4.17
C GLN A 197 3.21 1.84 4.15
N PHE A 198 1.91 1.54 4.21
CA PHE A 198 0.84 2.55 4.38
C PHE A 198 0.78 3.14 5.80
N GLY A 199 1.58 2.66 6.75
CA GLY A 199 1.57 3.10 8.14
C GLY A 199 0.48 2.44 8.99
N VAL A 200 -0.06 1.29 8.57
CA VAL A 200 -1.05 0.54 9.34
C VAL A 200 -0.40 -0.04 10.60
N SER A 201 -0.90 0.37 11.76
CA SER A 201 -0.48 -0.13 13.07
C SER A 201 -1.58 -0.88 13.83
N GLY A 202 -2.79 -0.94 13.27
CA GLY A 202 -3.96 -1.57 13.87
C GLY A 202 -5.04 -1.82 12.82
N THR A 203 -5.97 -2.72 13.14
CA THR A 203 -7.08 -3.08 12.23
C THR A 203 -8.45 -2.79 12.87
N PRO A 204 -9.48 -2.47 12.07
CA PRO A 204 -9.41 -2.25 10.62
C PRO A 204 -8.68 -0.94 10.29
N ALA A 205 -7.98 -0.91 9.16
CA ALA A 205 -7.44 0.32 8.58
C ALA A 205 -7.89 0.42 7.12
N MET A 206 -8.47 1.56 6.75
CA MET A 206 -9.12 1.73 5.45
C MET A 206 -8.31 2.67 4.57
N VAL A 207 -7.85 2.17 3.42
CA VAL A 207 -7.16 2.94 2.38
C VAL A 207 -8.19 3.39 1.34
N LEU A 208 -8.26 4.70 1.11
CA LEU A 208 -9.10 5.31 0.11
C LEU A 208 -8.45 5.25 -1.29
N SER A 209 -9.22 5.58 -2.33
CA SER A 209 -8.75 5.57 -3.72
C SER A 209 -7.56 6.51 -3.99
N ASN A 210 -7.34 7.53 -3.16
CA ASN A 210 -6.21 8.44 -3.26
C ASN A 210 -5.03 8.09 -2.33
N GLY A 211 -5.07 6.94 -1.65
CA GLY A 211 -4.04 6.49 -0.71
C GLY A 211 -4.18 7.06 0.70
N TYR A 212 -5.18 7.92 0.98
CA TYR A 212 -5.44 8.35 2.34
C TYR A 212 -5.83 7.16 3.23
N VAL A 213 -5.25 7.08 4.43
CA VAL A 213 -5.54 6.02 5.40
C VAL A 213 -6.46 6.57 6.48
N VAL A 214 -7.65 6.00 6.58
CA VAL A 214 -8.57 6.20 7.69
C VAL A 214 -8.25 5.14 8.76
N PRO A 215 -7.67 5.52 9.90
CA PRO A 215 -7.37 4.58 10.96
C PRO A 215 -8.63 4.20 11.73
N GLY A 216 -8.76 2.91 12.05
CA GLY A 216 -9.81 2.40 12.91
C GLY A 216 -11.14 2.16 12.20
N TYR A 217 -12.14 1.77 12.99
CA TYR A 217 -13.50 1.51 12.54
C TYR A 217 -14.33 2.79 12.50
N GLN A 218 -15.20 2.91 11.49
CA GLN A 218 -16.28 3.88 11.42
C GLN A 218 -17.53 3.16 10.95
N GLY A 219 -18.69 3.42 11.58
CA GLY A 219 -19.92 2.76 11.16
C GLY A 219 -20.37 3.19 9.75
N PRO A 220 -21.29 2.45 9.11
CA PRO A 220 -21.66 2.67 7.70
C PRO A 220 -22.04 4.11 7.36
N LYS A 221 -22.87 4.74 8.20
CA LYS A 221 -23.34 6.13 7.99
C LYS A 221 -22.23 7.17 8.18
N GLU A 222 -21.40 6.97 9.21
CA GLU A 222 -20.27 7.86 9.53
C GLU A 222 -19.23 7.80 8.43
N LEU A 223 -18.87 6.58 8.01
CA LEU A 223 -17.94 6.37 6.92
C LEU A 223 -18.48 6.96 5.61
N LYS A 224 -19.76 6.77 5.30
CA LYS A 224 -20.38 7.36 4.11
C LYS A 224 -20.28 8.89 4.11
N ALA A 225 -20.58 9.53 5.25
CA ALA A 225 -20.47 10.97 5.38
C ALA A 225 -19.03 11.46 5.24
N PHE A 226 -18.08 10.74 5.86
CA PHE A 226 -16.65 11.01 5.74
C PHE A 226 -16.17 10.92 4.30
N LEU A 227 -16.51 9.83 3.59
CA LEU A 227 -16.11 9.60 2.20
C LEU A 227 -16.67 10.68 1.26
N ASP A 228 -17.92 11.09 1.44
CA ASP A 228 -18.53 12.17 0.64
C ASP A 228 -17.83 13.52 0.88
N ALA A 229 -17.51 13.84 2.14
CA ALA A 229 -16.82 15.09 2.48
C ALA A 229 -15.39 15.10 1.93
N HIS A 230 -14.67 13.99 2.10
CA HIS A 230 -13.31 13.81 1.59
C HIS A 230 -13.26 13.92 0.07
N GLN A 231 -14.18 13.26 -0.65
CA GLN A 231 -14.25 13.32 -2.10
C GLN A 231 -14.45 14.76 -2.61
N LYS A 232 -15.31 15.56 -1.96
CA LYS A 232 -15.49 16.98 -2.31
C LYS A 232 -14.19 17.78 -2.14
N GLN A 233 -13.56 17.65 -0.97
CA GLN A 233 -12.30 18.34 -0.67
C GLN A 233 -11.18 17.99 -1.65
N THR A 234 -11.07 16.73 -2.06
CA THR A 234 -9.98 16.27 -2.94
C THR A 234 -10.26 16.44 -4.43
N SER A 235 -11.52 16.61 -4.84
CA SER A 235 -11.89 16.82 -6.25
C SER A 235 -11.87 18.28 -6.69
N GLY A 236 -11.58 19.22 -5.76
CA GLY A 236 -11.52 20.65 -6.05
C GLY A 236 -12.87 21.24 -6.49
N LYS A 237 -13.98 20.59 -6.13
CA LYS A 237 -15.36 21.02 -6.40
C LYS A 237 -16.15 21.19 -5.11
#